data_AF-A0A075R0S6-F1
#
_entry.id   AF-A0A075R0S6-F1
#
_cell.length_a   1.000
_cell.length_b   1.000
_cell.length_c   1.000
_cell.angle_alpha   90.00
_cell.angle_beta   90.00
_cell.angle_gamma   90.00
#
_symmetry.space_group_name_H-M   'P 1'
#
loop_
_entity.id
_entity.type
_entity.pdbx_description
1 polymer ?
#
loop_
_entity_poly.entity_id
_entity_poly.type
_entity_poly.pdbx_seq_one_letter_code
_entity_poly.pdbx_strand_id
1 'polypeptide(L)'
;MKDIILDRLNKLEDLEQRRLLKQLMTGVFVNLVEYQEEMNKKLEKRVFGELEDQQEKHDVYVTICSKDDWDPIHDFLYPMLPEDTLNKTCDMNGLLTQLKNKEEARLFTLFLQCDYPTIKPLLDTKHVFLGKLTTASKTRSIHVRLEQNRTYMQQIEQLYTVFQKNGIPWKTVNNPYAYKFFDVILTGCDEELDETEEILEITVDLGEWESYKQLDKIPLWNIQRLQLKNSGFPTPAMDRVNFEHVLSLRKTGTEHGYLVDGEEENIRYIKRTHDELTIVSPQEKAGIWDVLKIMQPVESKIGKLEYPLVSNKRIDSFLARYARKQAMIVRAKGEIIRIVHSFEVADMLELVEVDILEAQRGRGHTYEMNPFISDNVRVEQDKKMMRLRFQHRSTLGHTSFILHDLMSFLVSEVQMSFPEYKCEGEWA
;
A
#
# COMPACT_ATOMS: atom_id res chain seq x y z
N MET A 1 -25.57 12.09 -32.21
CA MET A 1 -26.00 13.18 -33.13
C MET A 1 -25.66 12.86 -34.59
N LYS A 2 -24.47 12.30 -34.90
CA LYS A 2 -24.10 11.81 -36.24
C LYS A 2 -25.10 10.79 -36.83
N ASP A 3 -25.66 9.89 -36.01
CA ASP A 3 -26.63 8.88 -36.49
C ASP A 3 -28.00 9.46 -36.85
N ILE A 4 -28.48 10.46 -36.10
CA ILE A 4 -29.75 11.18 -36.38
C ILE A 4 -29.64 11.95 -37.71
N ILE A 5 -28.44 12.42 -38.02
CA ILE A 5 -28.14 13.18 -39.25
C ILE A 5 -28.14 12.25 -40.47
N LEU A 6 -27.56 11.06 -40.34
CA LEU A 6 -27.58 10.04 -41.40
C LEU A 6 -29.00 9.53 -41.69
N ASP A 7 -29.81 9.34 -40.65
CA ASP A 7 -31.20 8.92 -40.79
C ASP A 7 -32.07 9.97 -41.50
N ARG A 8 -31.89 11.26 -41.21
CA ARG A 8 -32.61 12.34 -41.91
C ARG A 8 -32.16 12.53 -43.37
N LEU A 9 -30.88 12.34 -43.68
CA LEU A 9 -30.36 12.41 -45.05
C LEU A 9 -30.89 11.28 -45.95
N ASN A 10 -31.27 10.14 -45.37
CA ASN A 10 -31.80 8.99 -46.10
C ASN A 10 -33.31 9.09 -46.39
N LYS A 11 -34.02 9.99 -45.71
CA LYS A 11 -35.48 10.21 -45.86
C LYS A 11 -35.86 11.26 -46.91
N LEU A 12 -34.89 11.82 -47.64
CA LEU A 12 -35.11 12.84 -48.68
C LEU A 12 -35.08 12.21 -50.07
N GLU A 13 -36.17 12.36 -50.82
CA GLU A 13 -36.36 11.82 -52.17
C GLU A 13 -35.75 12.71 -53.27
N ASP A 14 -35.64 14.02 -53.04
CA ASP A 14 -35.03 14.98 -53.97
C ASP A 14 -33.50 14.98 -53.87
N LEU A 15 -32.85 14.60 -54.98
CA LEU A 15 -31.40 14.43 -55.10
C LEU A 15 -30.64 15.77 -55.01
N GLU A 16 -31.19 16.88 -55.50
CA GLU A 16 -30.52 18.18 -55.42
C GLU A 16 -30.55 18.74 -54.01
N GLN A 17 -31.71 18.66 -53.34
CA GLN A 17 -31.86 19.03 -51.95
C GLN A 17 -30.99 18.17 -51.03
N ARG A 18 -30.88 16.87 -51.30
CA ARG A 18 -30.00 15.96 -50.57
C ARG A 18 -28.53 16.33 -50.75
N ARG A 19 -28.11 16.74 -51.94
CA ARG A 19 -26.72 17.18 -52.21
C ARG A 19 -26.39 18.47 -51.47
N LEU A 20 -27.29 19.45 -51.50
CA LEU A 20 -27.12 20.74 -50.81
C LEU A 20 -27.09 20.54 -49.29
N LEU A 21 -28.02 19.74 -48.74
CA LEU A 21 -28.07 19.44 -47.32
C LEU A 21 -26.81 18.68 -46.88
N LYS A 22 -26.32 17.72 -47.68
CA LYS A 22 -25.07 17.01 -47.39
C LYS A 22 -23.87 17.97 -47.35
N GLN A 23 -23.78 18.93 -48.27
CA GLN A 23 -22.71 19.93 -48.28
C GLN A 23 -22.77 20.85 -47.04
N LEU A 24 -23.95 21.33 -46.65
CA LEU A 24 -24.11 22.15 -45.44
C LEU A 24 -23.84 21.35 -44.17
N MET A 25 -24.33 20.12 -44.09
CA MET A 25 -24.16 19.24 -42.93
C MET A 25 -22.71 18.81 -42.74
N THR A 26 -22.02 18.40 -43.79
CA THR A 26 -20.61 17.98 -43.71
C THR A 26 -19.66 19.18 -43.61
N GLY A 27 -19.93 20.28 -44.33
CA GLY A 27 -19.03 21.43 -44.38
C GLY A 27 -19.13 22.37 -43.18
N VAL A 28 -20.30 22.51 -42.56
CA VAL A 28 -20.52 23.46 -41.46
C VAL A 28 -20.86 22.74 -40.16
N PHE A 29 -21.85 21.85 -40.15
CA PHE A 29 -22.35 21.27 -38.89
C PHE A 29 -21.41 20.24 -38.28
N VAL A 30 -20.78 19.37 -39.07
CA VAL A 30 -19.79 18.41 -38.54
C VAL A 30 -18.61 19.16 -37.91
N ASN A 31 -18.08 20.17 -38.62
CA ASN A 31 -16.99 21.00 -38.11
C ASN A 31 -17.39 21.77 -36.84
N LEU A 32 -18.63 22.27 -36.76
CA LEU A 32 -19.13 22.96 -35.58
C LEU A 32 -19.31 22.01 -34.39
N VAL A 33 -19.80 20.80 -34.61
CA VAL A 33 -19.92 19.75 -33.58
C VAL A 33 -18.53 19.33 -33.09
N GLU A 34 -17.59 19.11 -34.00
CA GLU A 34 -16.21 18.74 -33.64
C GLU A 34 -15.51 19.87 -32.88
N TYR A 35 -15.69 21.12 -33.33
CA TYR A 35 -15.20 22.30 -32.61
C TYR A 35 -15.83 22.42 -31.21
N GLN A 36 -17.14 22.17 -31.08
CA GLN A 36 -17.83 22.22 -29.79
C GLN A 36 -17.38 21.08 -28.87
N GLU A 37 -17.20 19.86 -29.39
CA GLU A 37 -16.63 18.74 -28.64
C GLU A 37 -15.20 19.05 -28.17
N GLU A 38 -14.38 19.66 -29.03
CA GLU A 38 -13.02 20.07 -28.68
C GLU A 38 -13.02 21.17 -27.61
N MET A 39 -13.89 22.18 -27.75
CA MET A 39 -14.06 23.25 -26.76
C MET A 39 -14.55 22.71 -25.42
N ASN A 40 -15.51 21.78 -25.42
CA ASN A 40 -15.98 21.11 -24.21
C ASN A 40 -14.85 20.32 -23.55
N LYS A 41 -14.08 19.54 -24.32
CA LYS A 41 -12.91 18.81 -23.81
C LYS A 41 -11.84 19.75 -23.22
N LYS A 42 -11.61 20.91 -23.85
CA LYS A 42 -10.67 21.93 -23.34
C LYS A 42 -11.18 22.56 -22.05
N LEU A 43 -12.47 22.88 -21.97
CA LEU A 43 -13.10 23.41 -20.77
C LEU A 43 -13.04 22.40 -19.62
N GLU A 44 -13.40 21.14 -19.91
CA GLU A 44 -13.30 20.03 -18.97
C GLU A 44 -11.86 19.88 -18.44
N LYS A 45 -10.87 19.77 -19.33
CA LYS A 45 -9.46 19.71 -18.91
C LYS A 45 -9.03 20.89 -18.04
N ARG A 46 -9.50 22.11 -18.33
CA ARG A 46 -9.21 23.30 -17.53
C ARG A 46 -9.83 23.21 -16.14
N VAL A 47 -11.13 22.95 -16.05
CA VAL A 47 -11.87 22.87 -14.78
C VAL A 47 -11.31 21.75 -13.90
N PHE A 48 -10.99 20.60 -14.48
CA PHE A 48 -10.39 19.48 -13.74
C PHE A 48 -8.93 19.77 -13.32
N GLY A 49 -8.19 20.54 -14.13
CA GLY A 49 -6.83 21.00 -13.83
C GLY A 49 -6.76 22.03 -12.69
N GLU A 50 -7.80 22.82 -12.47
CA GLU A 50 -7.86 23.73 -11.30
C GLU A 50 -7.86 22.96 -9.96
N LEU A 51 -8.22 21.69 -10.00
CA LEU A 51 -8.20 20.75 -8.88
C LEU A 51 -7.01 19.78 -8.96
N GLU A 52 -5.82 20.26 -9.34
CA GLU A 52 -4.59 19.46 -9.23
C GLU A 52 -4.40 18.90 -7.82
N ASP A 53 -4.21 17.58 -7.74
CA ASP A 53 -3.90 16.86 -6.51
C ASP A 53 -2.63 16.01 -6.73
N GLN A 54 -1.60 16.27 -5.93
CA GLN A 54 -0.34 15.53 -6.00
C GLN A 54 -0.36 14.25 -5.15
N GLN A 55 -1.47 13.90 -4.51
CA GLN A 55 -1.58 12.67 -3.71
C GLN A 55 -1.43 11.39 -4.54
N GLU A 56 -1.82 11.39 -5.83
CA GLU A 56 -1.66 10.23 -6.73
C GLU A 56 -0.19 9.81 -6.85
N LYS A 57 0.73 10.77 -6.75
CA LYS A 57 2.17 10.50 -6.78
C LYS A 57 2.65 9.66 -5.58
N HIS A 58 1.85 9.56 -4.53
CA HIS A 58 2.16 8.88 -3.27
C HIS A 58 1.36 7.58 -3.09
N ASP A 59 0.77 7.06 -4.16
CA ASP A 59 0.12 5.76 -4.15
C ASP A 59 1.16 4.64 -3.96
N VAL A 60 0.91 3.78 -2.97
CA VAL A 60 1.78 2.65 -2.64
C VAL A 60 1.19 1.40 -3.24
N TYR A 61 2.02 0.70 -4.02
CA TYR A 61 1.73 -0.59 -4.64
C TYR A 61 2.59 -1.64 -3.98
N VAL A 62 2.01 -2.81 -3.71
CA VAL A 62 2.68 -3.90 -3.03
C VAL A 62 2.33 -5.24 -3.66
N THR A 63 3.28 -6.16 -3.59
CA THR A 63 3.11 -7.56 -3.99
C THR A 63 4.12 -8.42 -3.25
N ILE A 64 4.18 -9.70 -3.56
CA ILE A 64 5.15 -10.65 -3.02
C ILE A 64 5.67 -11.51 -4.18
N CYS A 65 6.95 -11.87 -4.14
CA CYS A 65 7.55 -12.75 -5.13
C CYS A 65 8.37 -13.85 -4.44
N SER A 66 8.60 -14.95 -5.14
CA SER A 66 9.68 -15.87 -4.78
C SER A 66 11.02 -15.15 -4.90
N LYS A 67 11.96 -15.51 -4.02
CA LYS A 67 13.33 -15.01 -4.06
C LYS A 67 14.03 -15.34 -5.37
N ASP A 68 13.79 -16.53 -5.92
CA ASP A 68 14.37 -16.98 -7.18
C ASP A 68 13.85 -16.19 -8.39
N ASP A 69 12.64 -15.64 -8.29
CA ASP A 69 11.98 -14.86 -9.34
C ASP A 69 12.24 -13.35 -9.21
N TRP A 70 12.95 -12.92 -8.14
CA TRP A 70 13.22 -11.51 -7.91
C TRP A 70 14.27 -10.98 -8.90
N ASP A 71 13.90 -9.95 -9.68
CA ASP A 71 14.81 -9.24 -10.58
C ASP A 71 15.40 -7.99 -9.87
N PRO A 72 16.73 -7.95 -9.62
CA PRO A 72 17.40 -6.78 -9.02
C PRO A 72 17.32 -5.50 -9.86
N ILE A 73 17.04 -5.62 -11.15
CA ILE A 73 16.97 -4.51 -12.12
C ILE A 73 15.51 -4.09 -12.36
N HIS A 74 14.57 -4.64 -11.59
CA HIS A 74 13.15 -4.31 -11.74
C HIS A 74 12.89 -2.81 -11.51
N ASP A 75 12.41 -2.12 -12.56
CA ASP A 75 12.28 -0.65 -12.56
C ASP A 75 11.27 -0.11 -11.53
N PHE A 76 10.23 -0.89 -11.21
CA PHE A 76 9.08 -0.43 -10.42
C PHE A 76 8.97 -0.98 -8.99
N LEU A 77 9.35 -2.23 -8.73
CA LEU A 77 9.16 -2.92 -7.45
C LEU A 77 10.51 -3.18 -6.78
N TYR A 78 10.60 -2.83 -5.50
CA TYR A 78 11.78 -2.99 -4.67
C TYR A 78 11.44 -3.82 -3.43
N PRO A 79 12.36 -4.61 -2.88
CA PRO A 79 12.16 -5.25 -1.58
C PRO A 79 11.84 -4.22 -0.49
N MET A 80 10.87 -4.54 0.38
CA MET A 80 10.60 -3.70 1.56
C MET A 80 11.85 -3.62 2.47
N LEU A 81 12.56 -4.75 2.59
CA LEU A 81 13.84 -4.85 3.27
C LEU A 81 14.89 -5.39 2.30
N PRO A 82 15.99 -4.67 2.05
CA PRO A 82 17.07 -5.17 1.21
C PRO A 82 17.67 -6.48 1.72
N GLU A 83 17.65 -6.74 3.05
CA GLU A 83 18.24 -7.95 3.63
C GLU A 83 17.50 -9.24 3.25
N ASP A 84 16.26 -9.18 2.79
CA ASP A 84 15.49 -10.38 2.41
C ASP A 84 15.97 -10.99 1.10
N THR A 85 16.68 -10.22 0.30
CA THR A 85 17.35 -10.71 -0.92
C THR A 85 18.57 -11.57 -0.60
N LEU A 86 19.13 -11.45 0.60
CA LEU A 86 20.31 -12.19 1.02
C LEU A 86 19.94 -13.59 1.53
N ASN A 87 20.77 -14.59 1.27
CA ASN A 87 20.63 -15.91 1.87
C ASN A 87 20.99 -15.83 3.36
N LYS A 88 19.98 -15.79 4.22
CA LYS A 88 20.16 -15.83 5.67
C LYS A 88 20.43 -17.28 6.06
N THR A 89 21.71 -17.65 6.20
CA THR A 89 22.10 -18.92 6.82
C THR A 89 21.94 -18.80 8.33
N CYS A 90 21.20 -19.72 8.93
CA CYS A 90 21.08 -19.79 10.38
C CYS A 90 22.37 -20.36 10.96
N ASP A 91 23.14 -19.56 11.68
CA ASP A 91 24.41 -19.99 12.27
C ASP A 91 24.18 -20.66 13.63
N MET A 92 24.76 -21.85 13.83
CA MET A 92 24.59 -22.66 15.04
C MET A 92 25.09 -21.93 16.28
N ASN A 93 26.20 -21.20 16.15
CA ASN A 93 26.74 -20.37 17.24
C ASN A 93 25.81 -19.21 17.59
N GLY A 94 25.18 -18.60 16.58
CA GLY A 94 24.16 -17.56 16.77
C GLY A 94 22.96 -18.09 17.56
N LEU A 95 22.42 -19.25 17.17
CA LEU A 95 21.31 -19.88 17.89
C LEU A 95 21.67 -20.23 19.34
N LEU A 96 22.85 -20.80 19.56
CA LEU A 96 23.30 -21.20 20.89
C LEU A 96 23.52 -19.99 21.81
N THR A 97 24.03 -18.87 21.29
CA THR A 97 24.13 -17.63 22.07
C THR A 97 22.76 -17.06 22.44
N GLN A 98 21.80 -17.08 21.51
CA GLN A 98 20.42 -16.65 21.75
C GLN A 98 19.75 -17.52 22.82
N LEU A 99 19.89 -18.85 22.71
CA LEU A 99 19.36 -19.80 23.70
C LEU A 99 20.01 -19.61 25.09
N LYS A 100 21.34 -19.41 25.15
CA LYS A 100 22.07 -19.14 26.42
C LYS A 100 21.62 -17.84 27.08
N ASN A 101 21.33 -16.80 26.28
CA ASN A 101 20.85 -15.51 26.76
C ASN A 101 19.35 -15.49 27.10
N LYS A 102 18.64 -16.62 26.91
CA LYS A 102 17.16 -16.71 26.99
C LYS A 102 16.44 -15.77 26.02
N GLU A 103 17.08 -15.45 24.91
CA GLU A 103 16.51 -14.70 23.81
C GLU A 103 15.78 -15.66 22.84
N GLU A 104 14.85 -15.11 22.07
CA GLU A 104 14.10 -15.91 21.09
C GLU A 104 15.01 -16.28 19.91
N ALA A 105 15.30 -17.58 19.80
CA ALA A 105 16.15 -18.12 18.76
C ALA A 105 15.37 -18.29 17.45
N ARG A 106 15.48 -17.31 16.55
CA ARG A 106 14.80 -17.31 15.24
C ARG A 106 15.54 -18.16 14.22
N LEU A 107 14.86 -19.16 13.67
CA LEU A 107 15.40 -20.06 12.64
C LEU A 107 15.30 -19.43 11.25
N PHE A 108 14.07 -19.15 10.80
CA PHE A 108 13.77 -18.52 9.51
C PHE A 108 12.37 -17.89 9.54
N THR A 109 12.01 -17.19 8.47
CA THR A 109 10.68 -16.57 8.29
C THR A 109 9.94 -17.29 7.17
N LEU A 110 8.65 -17.56 7.36
CA LEU A 110 7.77 -18.16 6.35
C LEU A 110 6.56 -17.26 6.06
N PHE A 111 5.95 -17.46 4.90
CA PHE A 111 4.72 -16.79 4.49
C PHE A 111 3.56 -17.81 4.50
N LEU A 112 2.42 -17.43 5.09
CA LEU A 112 1.20 -18.25 5.09
C LEU A 112 0.18 -17.71 4.09
N GLN A 113 -0.04 -18.43 3.00
CA GLN A 113 -1.01 -18.09 1.96
C GLN A 113 -2.43 -18.54 2.34
N CYS A 114 -2.98 -17.98 3.41
CA CYS A 114 -4.36 -18.22 3.85
C CYS A 114 -5.07 -16.93 4.27
N ASP A 115 -6.38 -17.01 4.50
CA ASP A 115 -7.19 -15.88 4.92
C ASP A 115 -7.01 -15.55 6.40
N TYR A 116 -7.43 -14.34 6.80
CA TYR A 116 -7.27 -13.89 8.18
C TYR A 116 -7.95 -14.79 9.22
N PRO A 117 -9.17 -15.32 9.02
CA PRO A 117 -9.77 -16.29 9.94
C PRO A 117 -8.93 -17.56 10.16
N THR A 118 -8.21 -18.04 9.15
CA THR A 118 -7.30 -19.20 9.29
C THR A 118 -6.02 -18.86 10.05
N ILE A 119 -5.56 -17.61 9.97
CA ILE A 119 -4.37 -17.12 10.68
C ILE A 119 -4.68 -16.79 12.15
N LYS A 120 -5.89 -16.29 12.44
CA LYS A 120 -6.28 -15.80 13.76
C LYS A 120 -6.02 -16.77 14.92
N PRO A 121 -6.29 -18.09 14.83
CA PRO A 121 -5.94 -19.05 15.88
C PRO A 121 -4.45 -19.07 16.22
N LEU A 122 -3.56 -18.88 15.24
CA LEU A 122 -2.10 -18.80 15.43
C LEU A 122 -1.68 -17.53 16.18
N LEU A 123 -2.46 -16.45 16.05
CA LEU A 123 -2.22 -15.19 16.76
C LEU A 123 -2.72 -15.25 18.20
N ASP A 124 -3.88 -15.88 18.41
CA ASP A 124 -4.53 -15.97 19.73
C ASP A 124 -3.90 -17.06 20.62
N THR A 125 -3.39 -18.14 20.01
CA THR A 125 -2.89 -19.32 20.73
C THR A 125 -1.43 -19.59 20.39
N LYS A 126 -0.60 -19.80 21.42
CA LYS A 126 0.80 -20.22 21.24
C LYS A 126 0.89 -21.70 20.92
N HIS A 127 0.66 -22.05 19.64
CA HIS A 127 0.86 -23.41 19.15
C HIS A 127 2.35 -23.77 19.12
N VAL A 128 2.65 -24.99 19.55
CA VAL A 128 3.98 -25.59 19.41
C VAL A 128 3.90 -26.65 18.32
N PHE A 129 4.79 -26.55 17.35
CA PHE A 129 4.91 -27.43 16.20
C PHE A 129 6.17 -28.27 16.33
N LEU A 130 6.15 -29.43 15.67
CA LEU A 130 7.31 -30.31 15.57
C LEU A 130 8.08 -29.99 14.29
N GLY A 131 9.40 -29.99 14.40
CA GLY A 131 10.30 -29.84 13.27
C GLY A 131 11.47 -30.81 13.36
N LYS A 132 12.27 -30.84 12.30
CA LYS A 132 13.51 -31.60 12.23
C LYS A 132 14.64 -30.66 11.84
N LEU A 133 15.72 -30.72 12.60
CA LEU A 133 16.96 -30.02 12.33
C LEU A 133 18.00 -31.05 11.89
N THR A 134 18.48 -30.92 10.66
CA THR A 134 19.49 -31.80 10.07
C THR A 134 20.83 -31.08 10.05
N THR A 135 21.79 -31.63 10.79
CA THR A 135 23.21 -31.22 10.72
C THR A 135 24.01 -32.24 9.93
N ALA A 136 25.28 -31.93 9.66
CA ALA A 136 26.20 -32.86 8.99
C ALA A 136 26.37 -34.21 9.70
N SER A 137 26.09 -34.27 11.01
CA SER A 137 26.26 -35.46 11.85
C SER A 137 24.96 -36.24 12.07
N LYS A 138 23.82 -35.56 12.32
CA LYS A 138 22.55 -36.20 12.67
C LYS A 138 21.32 -35.32 12.42
N THR A 139 20.16 -35.95 12.35
CA THR A 139 18.85 -35.29 12.34
C THR A 139 18.22 -35.38 13.73
N ARG A 140 17.78 -34.24 14.27
CA ARG A 140 17.19 -34.10 15.61
C ARG A 140 15.78 -33.56 15.52
N SER A 141 14.93 -33.96 16.45
CA SER A 141 13.60 -33.38 16.63
C SER A 141 13.69 -32.05 17.39
N ILE A 142 13.00 -31.04 16.87
CA ILE A 142 12.90 -29.71 17.48
C ILE A 142 11.44 -29.33 17.70
N HIS A 143 11.23 -28.51 18.72
CA HIS A 143 9.95 -27.88 19.02
C HIS A 143 10.05 -26.41 18.65
N VAL A 144 9.11 -25.94 17.83
CA VAL A 144 9.11 -24.56 17.34
C VAL A 144 7.75 -23.90 17.57
N ARG A 145 7.76 -22.58 17.67
CA ARG A 145 6.56 -21.74 17.76
C ARG A 145 6.60 -20.73 16.62
N LEU A 146 5.43 -20.44 16.06
CA LEU A 146 5.28 -19.34 15.12
C LEU A 146 5.00 -18.04 15.87
N GLU A 147 5.71 -16.98 15.48
CA GLU A 147 5.46 -15.62 15.96
C GLU A 147 5.24 -14.70 14.76
N GLN A 148 4.21 -13.85 14.82
CA GLN A 148 3.91 -12.95 13.71
C GLN A 148 5.07 -11.96 13.51
N ASN A 149 5.65 -11.97 12.31
CA ASN A 149 6.74 -11.07 11.98
C ASN A 149 6.17 -9.65 11.84
N ARG A 150 6.63 -8.73 12.69
CA ARG A 150 6.20 -7.32 12.71
C ARG A 150 7.11 -6.40 11.91
N THR A 151 8.21 -6.90 11.34
CA THR A 151 9.21 -6.07 10.67
C THR A 151 8.62 -5.30 9.50
N TYR A 152 7.77 -5.93 8.68
CA TYR A 152 7.11 -5.25 7.56
C TYR A 152 6.04 -4.24 8.02
N MET A 153 5.37 -4.50 9.14
CA MET A 153 4.43 -3.53 9.75
C MET A 153 5.19 -2.29 10.25
N GLN A 154 6.36 -2.49 10.86
CA GLN A 154 7.25 -1.41 11.28
C GLN A 154 7.76 -0.59 10.09
N GLN A 155 7.98 -1.19 8.92
CA GLN A 155 8.31 -0.42 7.70
C GLN A 155 7.14 0.49 7.26
N ILE A 156 5.90 0.03 7.40
CA ILE A 156 4.70 0.85 7.12
C ILE A 156 4.56 1.98 8.16
N GLU A 157 4.82 1.68 9.44
CA GLU A 157 4.83 2.69 10.52
C GLU A 157 5.93 3.74 10.30
N GLN A 158 7.15 3.32 9.91
CA GLN A 158 8.22 4.24 9.54
C GLN A 158 7.80 5.14 8.38
N LEU A 159 7.18 4.56 7.34
CA LEU A 159 6.65 5.34 6.22
C LEU A 159 5.61 6.38 6.69
N TYR A 160 4.74 6.04 7.64
CA TYR A 160 3.81 7.00 8.23
C TYR A 160 4.52 8.20 8.86
N THR A 161 5.57 7.97 9.64
CA THR A 161 6.35 9.09 10.23
C THR A 161 6.97 9.98 9.15
N VAL A 162 7.42 9.39 8.03
CA VAL A 162 7.94 10.14 6.90
C VAL A 162 6.84 10.98 6.24
N PHE A 163 5.64 10.45 6.03
CA PHE A 163 4.50 11.22 5.51
C PHE A 163 4.19 12.44 6.40
N GLN A 164 4.19 12.25 7.73
CA GLN A 164 3.96 13.34 8.70
C GLN A 164 5.02 14.44 8.59
N LYS A 165 6.31 14.09 8.62
CA LYS A 165 7.43 15.04 8.46
C LYS A 165 7.35 15.84 7.16
N ASN A 166 6.75 15.24 6.13
CA ASN A 166 6.59 15.85 4.81
C ASN A 166 5.33 16.71 4.67
N GLY A 167 4.48 16.77 5.69
CA GLY A 167 3.21 17.47 5.66
C GLY A 167 2.20 16.87 4.67
N ILE A 168 2.35 15.59 4.34
CA ILE A 168 1.47 14.90 3.38
C ILE A 168 0.47 14.05 4.17
N PRO A 169 -0.85 14.17 3.89
CA PRO A 169 -1.85 13.35 4.55
C PRO A 169 -1.59 11.85 4.38
N TRP A 170 -1.67 11.11 5.49
CA TRP A 170 -1.55 9.66 5.46
C TRP A 170 -2.75 9.03 4.78
N LYS A 171 -2.46 7.96 4.04
CA LYS A 171 -3.42 7.06 3.43
C LYS A 171 -2.94 5.66 3.76
N THR A 172 -3.79 4.84 4.35
CA THR A 172 -3.47 3.47 4.76
C THR A 172 -2.81 2.75 3.59
N VAL A 173 -1.73 2.02 3.85
CA VAL A 173 -1.11 1.19 2.83
C VAL A 173 -1.93 -0.09 2.72
N ASN A 174 -2.47 -0.38 1.54
CA ASN A 174 -3.19 -1.61 1.27
C ASN A 174 -2.17 -2.75 1.08
N ASN A 175 -1.74 -3.36 2.19
CA ASN A 175 -0.77 -4.45 2.18
C ASN A 175 -1.36 -5.74 2.76
N PRO A 176 -1.97 -6.59 1.92
CA PRO A 176 -2.55 -7.84 2.39
C PRO A 176 -1.51 -8.91 2.71
N TYR A 177 -0.23 -8.68 2.40
CA TYR A 177 0.84 -9.68 2.56
C TYR A 177 1.61 -9.52 3.87
N ALA A 178 1.83 -8.28 4.31
CA ALA A 178 2.68 -7.96 5.47
C ALA A 178 2.26 -8.67 6.77
N TYR A 179 0.96 -8.93 6.96
CA TYR A 179 0.42 -9.54 8.18
C TYR A 179 0.50 -11.07 8.20
N LYS A 180 0.97 -11.70 7.12
CA LYS A 180 0.98 -13.16 6.94
C LYS A 180 2.39 -13.78 7.01
N PHE A 181 3.39 -12.99 7.40
CA PHE A 181 4.74 -13.48 7.66
C PHE A 181 4.90 -13.92 9.12
N PHE A 182 5.54 -15.07 9.32
CA PHE A 182 5.78 -15.65 10.64
C PHE A 182 7.23 -16.05 10.80
N ASP A 183 7.82 -15.65 11.92
CA ASP A 183 9.12 -16.11 12.36
C ASP A 183 8.97 -17.46 13.07
N VAL A 184 9.80 -18.42 12.67
CA VAL A 184 9.90 -19.73 13.30
C VAL A 184 10.89 -19.63 14.45
N ILE A 185 10.38 -19.66 15.67
CA ILE A 185 11.17 -19.55 16.90
C ILE A 185 11.39 -20.93 17.49
N LEU A 186 12.65 -21.28 17.74
CA LEU A 186 13.02 -22.51 18.42
C LEU A 186 12.67 -22.41 19.91
N THR A 187 11.82 -23.32 20.41
CA THR A 187 11.40 -23.36 21.82
C THR A 187 12.03 -24.50 22.60
N GLY A 188 12.51 -25.54 21.92
CA GLY A 188 13.19 -26.68 22.56
C GLY A 188 13.78 -27.64 21.55
N CYS A 189 14.76 -28.43 21.98
CA CYS A 189 15.33 -29.53 21.23
C CYS A 189 15.45 -30.74 22.14
N ASP A 190 15.16 -31.93 21.62
CA ASP A 190 15.20 -33.17 22.40
C ASP A 190 16.64 -33.59 22.76
N GLU A 191 17.65 -33.03 22.07
CA GLU A 191 19.06 -33.32 22.27
C GLU A 191 19.91 -32.03 22.32
N GLU A 192 21.00 -32.01 23.10
CA GLU A 192 21.89 -30.84 23.25
C GLU A 192 22.59 -30.46 21.93
N LEU A 193 22.33 -29.24 21.45
CA LEU A 193 22.97 -28.69 20.25
C LEU A 193 24.48 -28.49 20.49
N ASP A 194 25.31 -28.89 19.52
CA ASP A 194 26.77 -28.77 19.57
C ASP A 194 27.21 -27.53 18.76
N GLU A 195 28.09 -26.72 19.33
CA GLU A 195 28.64 -25.49 18.72
C GLU A 195 29.44 -25.76 17.44
N THR A 196 29.91 -26.99 17.24
CA THR A 196 30.73 -27.39 16.09
C THR A 196 29.92 -27.92 14.90
N GLU A 197 28.61 -28.13 15.06
CA GLU A 197 27.75 -28.69 14.02
C GLU A 197 27.21 -27.61 13.07
N GLU A 198 27.39 -27.80 11.77
CA GLU A 198 26.78 -26.95 10.73
C GLU A 198 25.34 -27.40 10.43
N ILE A 199 24.41 -26.45 10.39
CA ILE A 199 23.00 -26.69 10.04
C ILE A 199 22.89 -26.78 8.53
N LEU A 200 22.45 -27.94 8.03
CA LEU A 200 22.22 -28.17 6.61
C LEU A 200 20.78 -27.82 6.21
N GLU A 201 19.82 -28.24 7.02
CA GLU A 201 18.41 -28.08 6.70
C GLU A 201 17.56 -28.02 7.98
N ILE A 202 16.53 -27.17 7.97
CA ILE A 202 15.51 -27.11 9.01
C ILE A 202 14.16 -27.29 8.33
N THR A 203 13.41 -28.30 8.76
CA THR A 203 12.04 -28.54 8.31
C THR A 203 11.08 -28.43 9.49
N VAL A 204 9.91 -27.87 9.26
CA VAL A 204 8.86 -27.72 10.27
C VAL A 204 7.56 -28.24 9.70
N ASP A 205 6.84 -29.04 10.46
CA ASP A 205 5.50 -29.53 10.13
C ASP A 205 4.46 -28.64 10.82
N LEU A 206 3.71 -27.89 10.02
CA LEU A 206 2.66 -26.98 10.52
C LEU A 206 1.30 -27.65 10.64
N GLY A 207 1.20 -28.98 10.48
CA GLY A 207 -0.05 -29.72 10.58
C GLY A 207 -1.12 -29.18 9.62
N GLU A 208 -2.21 -28.65 10.16
CA GLU A 208 -3.33 -28.11 9.37
C GLU A 208 -2.94 -26.90 8.50
N TRP A 209 -1.87 -26.19 8.85
CA TRP A 209 -1.39 -25.02 8.11
C TRP A 209 -0.30 -25.34 7.07
N GLU A 210 0.14 -26.60 6.99
CA GLU A 210 1.23 -27.01 6.11
C GLU A 210 0.96 -26.72 4.63
N SER A 211 -0.30 -26.84 4.19
CA SER A 211 -0.72 -26.55 2.81
C SER A 211 -0.63 -25.07 2.43
N TYR A 212 -0.59 -24.16 3.41
CA TYR A 212 -0.49 -22.71 3.19
C TYR A 212 0.95 -22.21 3.28
N LYS A 213 1.89 -23.04 3.72
CA LYS A 213 3.28 -22.67 3.94
C LYS A 213 3.98 -22.37 2.61
N GLN A 214 4.56 -21.18 2.52
CA GLN A 214 5.41 -20.74 1.43
C GLN A 214 6.74 -20.26 2.01
N LEU A 215 7.85 -20.77 1.48
CA LEU A 215 9.20 -20.39 1.85
C LEU A 215 9.77 -19.39 0.84
N ASP A 216 10.83 -18.70 1.23
CA ASP A 216 11.61 -17.81 0.37
C ASP A 216 10.77 -16.76 -0.38
N LYS A 217 9.73 -16.25 0.28
CA LYS A 217 8.90 -15.17 -0.25
C LYS A 217 9.39 -13.81 0.26
N ILE A 218 9.44 -12.83 -0.64
CA ILE A 218 9.91 -11.47 -0.38
C ILE A 218 8.79 -10.48 -0.69
N PRO A 219 8.37 -9.62 0.27
CA PRO A 219 7.41 -8.57 -0.01
C PRO A 219 8.09 -7.41 -0.73
N LEU A 220 7.44 -6.97 -1.80
CA LEU A 220 7.89 -5.88 -2.66
C LEU A 220 6.92 -4.70 -2.55
N TRP A 221 7.46 -3.49 -2.74
CA TRP A 221 6.70 -2.25 -2.85
C TRP A 221 7.30 -1.31 -3.90
N ASN A 222 6.56 -0.28 -4.30
CA ASN A 222 7.02 0.70 -5.28
C ASN A 222 7.87 1.85 -4.69
N ILE A 223 8.55 1.64 -3.56
CA ILE A 223 9.32 2.67 -2.87
C ILE A 223 10.81 2.38 -2.97
N GLN A 224 11.54 3.32 -3.59
CA GLN A 224 12.99 3.29 -3.71
C GLN A 224 13.61 4.27 -2.71
N ARG A 225 14.63 3.83 -1.97
CA ARG A 225 15.44 4.70 -1.11
C ARG A 225 16.55 5.36 -1.93
N LEU A 226 16.64 6.68 -1.88
CA LEU A 226 17.63 7.47 -2.61
C LEU A 226 18.41 8.39 -1.67
N GLN A 227 19.65 8.68 -2.06
CA GLN A 227 20.47 9.70 -1.43
C GLN A 227 20.71 10.84 -2.42
N LEU A 228 20.10 11.99 -2.16
CA LEU A 228 20.17 13.16 -3.04
C LEU A 228 21.05 14.24 -2.44
N LYS A 229 21.93 14.81 -3.27
CA LYS A 229 22.79 15.93 -2.91
C LYS A 229 22.11 17.25 -3.27
N ASN A 230 22.39 18.29 -2.48
CA ASN A 230 22.00 19.65 -2.79
C ASN A 230 22.45 20.08 -4.19
N SER A 231 21.55 20.76 -4.90
CA SER A 231 21.80 21.45 -6.17
C SER A 231 22.40 22.83 -5.87
N GLY A 232 23.67 22.83 -5.46
CA GLY A 232 24.39 24.04 -5.05
C GLY A 232 24.43 24.23 -3.53
N PHE A 233 24.83 25.43 -3.09
CA PHE A 233 24.92 25.77 -1.67
C PHE A 233 23.54 26.15 -1.12
N PRO A 234 23.21 25.78 0.14
CA PRO A 234 22.00 26.25 0.80
C PRO A 234 21.94 27.77 0.84
N THR A 235 20.77 28.33 0.53
CA THR A 235 20.56 29.79 0.56
C THR A 235 19.72 30.18 1.77
N PRO A 236 19.99 31.31 2.45
CA PRO A 236 19.16 31.76 3.56
C PRO A 236 17.69 31.89 3.14
N ALA A 237 16.80 31.30 3.92
CA ALA A 237 15.37 31.41 3.75
C ALA A 237 14.89 32.84 4.09
N MET A 238 13.62 33.13 3.79
CA MET A 238 13.03 34.46 4.00
C MET A 238 13.11 34.94 5.46
N ASP A 239 13.06 34.00 6.42
CA ASP A 239 13.18 34.27 7.85
C ASP A 239 14.62 34.62 8.30
N ARG A 240 15.63 34.43 7.43
CA ARG A 240 17.06 34.60 7.70
C ARG A 240 17.62 33.77 8.87
N VAL A 241 16.88 32.75 9.30
CA VAL A 241 17.29 31.82 10.36
C VAL A 241 17.53 30.43 9.76
N ASN A 242 16.69 30.02 8.82
CA ASN A 242 16.79 28.74 8.15
C ASN A 242 17.45 28.89 6.78
N PHE A 243 17.80 27.75 6.17
CA PHE A 243 18.40 27.64 4.85
C PHE A 243 17.52 26.76 3.95
N GLU A 244 17.47 27.11 2.67
CA GLU A 244 16.78 26.37 1.62
C GLU A 244 17.76 25.40 0.94
N HIS A 245 17.49 24.10 1.06
CA HIS A 245 18.23 23.03 0.40
C HIS A 245 17.43 22.54 -0.80
N VAL A 246 17.93 22.82 -2.00
CA VAL A 246 17.26 22.44 -3.26
C VAL A 246 17.79 21.09 -3.76
N LEU A 247 16.90 20.16 -4.05
CA LEU A 247 17.20 18.85 -4.63
C LEU A 247 16.56 18.74 -6.02
N SER A 248 17.37 18.50 -7.06
CA SER A 248 16.86 18.37 -8.43
C SER A 248 16.32 16.96 -8.70
N LEU A 249 15.11 16.88 -9.26
CA LEU A 249 14.42 15.63 -9.60
C LEU A 249 14.59 15.22 -11.07
N ARG A 250 15.24 16.05 -11.89
CA ARG A 250 15.33 15.84 -13.35
C ARG A 250 16.00 14.53 -13.74
N LYS A 251 16.95 14.05 -12.94
CA LYS A 251 17.65 12.77 -13.17
C LYS A 251 16.89 11.57 -12.64
N THR A 252 16.01 11.77 -11.66
CA THR A 252 15.29 10.70 -10.97
C THR A 252 13.88 10.51 -11.50
N GLY A 253 13.33 11.46 -12.28
CA GLY A 253 12.01 11.40 -12.92
C GLY A 253 10.98 12.26 -12.18
N THR A 254 10.31 13.19 -12.88
CA THR A 254 9.39 14.18 -12.28
C THR A 254 7.95 13.65 -12.12
N GLU A 255 7.66 12.50 -12.70
CA GLU A 255 6.40 11.78 -12.61
C GLU A 255 6.19 11.15 -11.21
N HIS A 256 7.28 10.84 -10.50
CA HIS A 256 7.27 10.12 -9.23
C HIS A 256 6.94 10.99 -8.01
N GLY A 257 6.50 10.35 -6.92
CA GLY A 257 6.35 10.98 -5.62
C GLY A 257 7.66 10.96 -4.85
N TYR A 258 7.89 11.98 -4.02
CA TYR A 258 9.11 12.09 -3.23
C TYR A 258 8.83 12.59 -1.80
N LEU A 259 9.40 11.86 -0.85
CA LEU A 259 9.33 12.14 0.58
C LEU A 259 10.73 12.23 1.14
N VAL A 260 11.03 13.28 1.90
CA VAL A 260 12.32 13.44 2.57
C VAL A 260 12.28 12.65 3.87
N ASP A 261 13.19 11.71 4.04
CA ASP A 261 13.37 10.94 5.26
C ASP A 261 14.51 11.56 6.08
N GLY A 262 14.19 12.61 6.84
CA GLY A 262 15.14 13.28 7.72
C GLY A 262 14.64 13.33 9.16
N GLU A 263 15.50 13.80 10.06
CA GLU A 263 15.09 14.06 11.44
C GLU A 263 14.15 15.27 11.52
N GLU A 264 13.14 15.19 12.37
CA GLU A 264 12.09 16.22 12.50
C GLU A 264 12.67 17.58 12.91
N GLU A 265 13.72 17.59 13.75
CA GLU A 265 14.42 18.80 14.17
C GLU A 265 15.09 19.54 13.00
N ASN A 266 15.45 18.79 11.95
CA ASN A 266 16.15 19.29 10.78
C ASN A 266 15.23 19.73 9.65
N ILE A 267 13.91 19.51 9.74
CA ILE A 267 12.95 19.85 8.68
C ILE A 267 11.89 20.81 9.22
N ARG A 268 11.86 22.04 8.71
CA ARG A 268 10.82 23.03 9.06
C ARG A 268 9.59 22.86 8.18
N TYR A 269 9.80 22.78 6.88
CA TYR A 269 8.79 22.42 5.89
C TYR A 269 9.46 22.09 4.57
N ILE A 270 8.71 21.45 3.66
CA ILE A 270 9.18 21.05 2.34
C ILE A 270 8.27 21.65 1.28
N LYS A 271 8.85 22.44 0.38
CA LYS A 271 8.19 22.93 -0.84
C LYS A 271 8.46 21.94 -1.97
N ARG A 272 7.43 21.71 -2.79
CA ARG A 272 7.50 20.79 -3.93
C ARG A 272 7.12 21.55 -5.20
N THR A 273 7.99 21.50 -6.19
CA THR A 273 7.67 21.95 -7.55
C THR A 273 7.76 20.76 -8.50
N HIS A 274 7.59 20.99 -9.81
CA HIS A 274 7.62 19.91 -10.78
C HIS A 274 8.99 19.23 -10.88
N ASP A 275 10.09 19.99 -10.80
CA ASP A 275 11.45 19.51 -11.07
C ASP A 275 12.42 19.57 -9.89
N GLU A 276 11.97 20.09 -8.73
CA GLU A 276 12.79 20.18 -7.53
C GLU A 276 11.97 20.01 -6.22
N LEU A 277 12.68 19.58 -5.18
CA LEU A 277 12.24 19.64 -3.78
C LEU A 277 13.08 20.68 -3.06
N THR A 278 12.43 21.57 -2.33
CA THR A 278 13.12 22.58 -1.52
C THR A 278 12.83 22.33 -0.05
N ILE A 279 13.85 21.88 0.67
CA ILE A 279 13.79 21.55 2.09
C ILE A 279 14.26 22.78 2.87
N VAL A 280 13.42 23.29 3.76
CA VAL A 280 13.81 24.40 4.64
C VAL A 280 14.26 23.82 5.97
N SER A 281 15.52 24.07 6.31
CA SER A 281 16.23 23.43 7.42
C SER A 281 17.02 24.46 8.23
N PRO A 282 17.22 24.27 9.54
CA PRO A 282 18.19 25.06 10.31
C PRO A 282 19.66 24.76 9.93
N GLN A 283 19.91 23.72 9.12
CA GLN A 283 21.26 23.34 8.71
C GLN A 283 21.84 24.33 7.69
N GLU A 284 23.01 24.91 8.00
CA GLU A 284 23.68 25.84 7.08
C GLU A 284 24.47 25.15 5.96
N LYS A 285 24.99 23.94 6.23
CA LYS A 285 25.91 23.25 5.33
C LYS A 285 25.16 22.39 4.31
N ALA A 286 25.67 22.36 3.08
CA ALA A 286 25.23 21.39 2.09
C ALA A 286 25.43 19.96 2.59
N GLY A 287 24.45 19.09 2.32
CA GLY A 287 24.45 17.72 2.80
C GLY A 287 23.91 16.73 1.76
N ILE A 288 23.84 15.48 2.19
CA ILE A 288 23.10 14.41 1.51
C ILE A 288 21.79 14.26 2.28
N TRP A 289 20.69 14.20 1.55
CA TRP A 289 19.37 13.95 2.09
C TRP A 289 18.91 12.56 1.67
N ASP A 290 18.44 11.78 2.64
CA ASP A 290 17.73 10.54 2.37
C ASP A 290 16.30 10.87 1.90
N VAL A 291 15.91 10.27 0.78
CA VAL A 291 14.65 10.55 0.09
C VAL A 291 14.02 9.23 -0.32
N LEU A 292 12.75 9.03 0.05
CA LEU A 292 11.92 7.95 -0.46
C LEU A 292 11.28 8.40 -1.76
N LYS A 293 11.58 7.69 -2.85
CA LYS A 293 10.96 7.86 -4.16
C LYS A 293 9.86 6.84 -4.34
N ILE A 294 8.61 7.30 -4.44
CA ILE A 294 7.43 6.47 -4.72
C ILE A 294 7.26 6.41 -6.23
N MET A 295 7.58 5.25 -6.81
CA MET A 295 7.54 5.01 -8.24
C MET A 295 6.10 5.00 -8.73
N GLN A 296 5.87 5.60 -9.89
CA GLN A 296 4.57 5.54 -10.55
C GLN A 296 4.57 4.36 -11.51
N PRO A 297 3.48 3.57 -11.58
CA PRO A 297 3.41 2.43 -12.47
C PRO A 297 3.49 2.87 -13.93
N VAL A 298 4.25 2.11 -14.73
CA VAL A 298 4.22 2.19 -16.18
C VAL A 298 3.71 0.84 -16.67
N GLU A 299 2.49 0.79 -17.23
CA GLU A 299 1.80 -0.46 -17.57
C GLU A 299 2.68 -1.43 -18.40
N SER A 300 3.53 -0.91 -19.28
CA SER A 300 4.42 -1.71 -20.12
C SER A 300 5.59 -2.37 -19.36
N LYS A 301 5.83 -1.99 -18.10
CA LYS A 301 6.99 -2.41 -17.29
C LYS A 301 6.62 -3.33 -16.12
N ILE A 302 5.34 -3.56 -15.89
CA ILE A 302 4.87 -4.49 -14.86
C ILE A 302 4.83 -5.87 -15.52
N GLY A 303 5.89 -6.65 -15.32
CA GLY A 303 6.00 -8.02 -15.85
C GLY A 303 4.92 -8.96 -15.30
N LYS A 304 5.01 -10.24 -15.62
CA LYS A 304 4.10 -11.24 -15.05
C LYS A 304 4.45 -11.48 -13.59
N LEU A 305 3.55 -11.06 -12.69
CA LEU A 305 3.69 -11.26 -11.24
C LEU A 305 3.05 -12.58 -10.81
N GLU A 306 3.68 -13.28 -9.86
CA GLU A 306 3.14 -14.50 -9.24
C GLU A 306 1.89 -14.19 -8.41
N TYR A 307 1.95 -13.10 -7.64
CA TYR A 307 0.86 -12.62 -6.79
C TYR A 307 0.25 -11.32 -7.35
N PRO A 308 -1.02 -11.03 -7.02
CA PRO A 308 -1.66 -9.78 -7.44
C PRO A 308 -0.86 -8.54 -7.00
N LEU A 309 -0.83 -7.53 -7.87
CA LEU A 309 -0.40 -6.21 -7.47
C LEU A 309 -1.58 -5.50 -6.81
N VAL A 310 -1.41 -5.12 -5.55
CA VAL A 310 -2.44 -4.43 -4.76
C VAL A 310 -1.95 -3.03 -4.44
N SER A 311 -2.84 -2.06 -4.39
CA SER A 311 -2.50 -0.66 -4.12
C SER A 311 -3.51 0.01 -3.21
N ASN A 312 -3.10 1.13 -2.62
CA ASN A 312 -4.02 2.06 -1.96
C ASN A 312 -4.49 3.17 -2.91
N LYS A 313 -4.39 2.98 -4.24
CA LYS A 313 -4.78 3.98 -5.24
C LYS A 313 -6.27 4.29 -5.16
N ARG A 314 -6.57 5.57 -5.29
CA ARG A 314 -7.94 6.06 -5.38
C ARG A 314 -8.35 6.20 -6.85
N ILE A 315 -9.62 6.00 -7.11
CA ILE A 315 -10.24 6.30 -8.40
C ILE A 315 -10.17 7.81 -8.59
N ASP A 316 -9.47 8.22 -9.64
CA ASP A 316 -9.37 9.62 -9.99
C ASP A 316 -10.74 10.14 -10.45
N SER A 317 -11.36 10.94 -9.59
CA SER A 317 -12.66 11.54 -9.87
C SER A 317 -12.73 12.97 -9.36
N PHE A 318 -13.48 13.80 -10.08
CA PHE A 318 -13.73 15.19 -9.69
C PHE A 318 -14.27 15.29 -8.25
N LEU A 319 -15.22 14.42 -7.88
CA LEU A 319 -15.80 14.38 -6.53
C LEU A 319 -14.73 14.07 -5.47
N ALA A 320 -13.80 13.15 -5.74
CA ALA A 320 -12.71 12.85 -4.82
C ALA A 320 -11.73 14.02 -4.68
N ARG A 321 -11.35 14.68 -5.77
CA ARG A 321 -10.48 15.89 -5.74
C ARG A 321 -11.16 17.06 -5.02
N TYR A 322 -12.43 17.30 -5.31
CA TYR A 322 -13.19 18.39 -4.72
C TYR A 322 -13.38 18.22 -3.21
N ALA A 323 -13.78 17.02 -2.76
CA ALA A 323 -13.94 16.72 -1.33
C ALA A 323 -12.64 16.92 -0.53
N ARG A 324 -11.48 16.69 -1.14
CA ARG A 324 -10.15 16.90 -0.49
C ARG A 324 -9.80 18.36 -0.27
N LYS A 325 -10.23 19.27 -1.16
CA LYS A 325 -10.01 20.71 -0.97
C LYS A 325 -11.00 21.34 0.01
N GLN A 326 -12.08 20.63 0.35
CA GLN A 326 -13.10 21.15 1.24
C GLN A 326 -12.77 20.82 2.70
N ALA A 327 -12.72 21.86 3.54
CA ALA A 327 -12.39 21.71 4.97
C ALA A 327 -13.52 21.11 5.82
N MET A 328 -14.70 20.87 5.24
CA MET A 328 -15.88 20.45 5.98
C MET A 328 -16.02 18.92 5.95
N ILE A 329 -15.92 18.29 7.12
CA ILE A 329 -16.10 16.86 7.26
C ILE A 329 -17.59 16.55 7.33
N VAL A 330 -18.11 15.80 6.34
CA VAL A 330 -19.51 15.36 6.32
C VAL A 330 -19.63 14.04 7.07
N ARG A 331 -20.37 14.02 8.19
CA ARG A 331 -20.57 12.83 9.03
C ARG A 331 -21.87 12.11 8.66
N ALA A 332 -21.93 11.50 7.48
CA ALA A 332 -23.13 10.83 6.98
C ALA A 332 -22.84 9.46 6.34
N LYS A 333 -23.85 8.59 6.24
CA LYS A 333 -23.73 7.30 5.55
C LYS A 333 -23.21 7.45 4.10
N GLY A 334 -23.62 8.51 3.41
CA GLY A 334 -23.13 8.83 2.07
C GLY A 334 -21.62 9.10 2.02
N GLU A 335 -21.04 9.65 3.09
CA GLU A 335 -19.59 9.86 3.17
C GLU A 335 -18.84 8.54 3.35
N ILE A 336 -19.37 7.63 4.17
CA ILE A 336 -18.79 6.28 4.36
C ILE A 336 -18.74 5.54 3.02
N ILE A 337 -19.87 5.56 2.28
CA ILE A 337 -19.97 4.99 0.93
C ILE A 337 -18.94 5.66 0.00
N ARG A 338 -18.83 7.00 0.03
CA ARG A 338 -17.86 7.74 -0.79
C ARG A 338 -16.42 7.34 -0.49
N ILE A 339 -16.04 7.21 0.79
CA ILE A 339 -14.69 6.80 1.21
C ILE A 339 -14.38 5.41 0.66
N VAL A 340 -15.27 4.44 0.91
CA VAL A 340 -15.08 3.06 0.45
C VAL A 340 -14.96 2.99 -1.07
N HIS A 341 -15.90 3.59 -1.80
CA HIS A 341 -15.89 3.59 -3.26
C HIS A 341 -14.89 4.56 -3.89
N SER A 342 -14.08 5.26 -3.09
CA SER A 342 -13.00 6.08 -3.63
C SER A 342 -11.77 5.26 -4.00
N PHE A 343 -11.68 3.99 -3.61
CA PHE A 343 -10.53 3.12 -3.87
C PHE A 343 -10.78 2.13 -5.00
N GLU A 344 -9.74 1.81 -5.79
CA GLU A 344 -9.83 0.80 -6.86
C GLU A 344 -10.22 -0.58 -6.33
N VAL A 345 -9.88 -0.90 -5.07
CA VAL A 345 -10.28 -2.15 -4.41
C VAL A 345 -11.81 -2.32 -4.28
N ALA A 346 -12.57 -1.23 -4.37
CA ALA A 346 -14.04 -1.27 -4.33
C ALA A 346 -14.66 -1.95 -5.57
N ASP A 347 -13.86 -2.23 -6.60
CA ASP A 347 -14.27 -3.08 -7.72
C ASP A 347 -14.44 -4.55 -7.30
N MET A 348 -13.71 -5.00 -6.27
CA MET A 348 -13.79 -6.36 -5.73
C MET A 348 -14.75 -6.48 -4.54
N LEU A 349 -14.89 -5.41 -3.76
CA LEU A 349 -15.66 -5.36 -2.52
C LEU A 349 -16.71 -4.24 -2.56
N GLU A 350 -17.97 -4.61 -2.43
CA GLU A 350 -19.08 -3.66 -2.35
C GLU A 350 -19.55 -3.50 -0.91
N LEU A 351 -19.63 -2.26 -0.42
CA LEU A 351 -20.28 -1.95 0.85
C LEU A 351 -21.80 -1.94 0.66
N VAL A 352 -22.49 -2.88 1.30
CA VAL A 352 -23.94 -3.04 1.18
C VAL A 352 -24.68 -2.37 2.34
N GLU A 353 -24.13 -2.48 3.56
CA GLU A 353 -24.79 -2.01 4.78
C GLU A 353 -23.82 -1.36 5.77
N VAL A 354 -24.35 -0.41 6.54
CA VAL A 354 -23.64 0.28 7.61
C VAL A 354 -24.57 0.37 8.81
N ASP A 355 -24.17 -0.26 9.92
CA ASP A 355 -24.91 -0.29 11.18
C ASP A 355 -24.08 0.33 12.31
N ILE A 356 -24.75 1.01 13.24
CA ILE A 356 -24.13 1.49 14.48
C ILE A 356 -24.73 0.71 15.64
N LEU A 357 -23.88 -0.06 16.32
CA LEU A 357 -24.25 -0.94 17.42
C LEU A 357 -23.61 -0.46 18.72
N GLU A 358 -24.21 -0.85 19.85
CA GLU A 358 -23.58 -0.67 21.16
C GLU A 358 -22.28 -1.48 21.26
N ALA A 359 -21.39 -1.10 22.17
CA ALA A 359 -20.10 -1.74 22.34
C ALA A 359 -20.26 -3.25 22.60
N GLN A 360 -19.87 -4.06 21.61
CA GLN A 360 -19.86 -5.52 21.70
C GLN A 360 -18.45 -6.05 21.40
N ARG A 361 -18.13 -7.24 21.91
CA ARG A 361 -16.96 -7.98 21.41
C ARG A 361 -17.27 -8.40 19.98
N GLY A 362 -16.63 -7.73 19.03
CA GLY A 362 -16.75 -7.99 17.60
C GLY A 362 -16.41 -9.42 17.23
N ARG A 363 -17.08 -9.93 16.19
CA ARG A 363 -16.63 -11.15 15.49
C ARG A 363 -15.61 -10.67 14.45
N GLY A 364 -14.40 -10.38 14.91
CA GLY A 364 -13.37 -9.71 14.11
C GLY A 364 -12.97 -10.51 12.88
N HIS A 365 -13.58 -10.18 11.73
CA HIS A 365 -13.15 -10.60 10.39
C HIS A 365 -12.11 -9.63 9.81
N THR A 366 -11.94 -8.47 10.42
CA THR A 366 -10.95 -7.45 10.06
C THR A 366 -9.99 -7.15 11.21
N TYR A 367 -8.85 -6.57 10.87
CA TYR A 367 -7.84 -6.09 11.83
C TYR A 367 -7.48 -4.63 11.56
N GLU A 368 -6.91 -3.94 12.55
CA GLU A 368 -6.47 -2.55 12.42
C GLU A 368 -5.15 -2.47 11.65
N MET A 369 -5.12 -1.70 10.56
CA MET A 369 -3.90 -1.52 9.75
C MET A 369 -3.05 -0.32 10.19
N ASN A 370 -3.59 0.57 11.02
CA ASN A 370 -2.89 1.78 11.48
C ASN A 370 -2.82 1.87 13.03
N PRO A 371 -2.32 0.84 13.74
CA PRO A 371 -2.29 0.83 15.20
C PRO A 371 -1.35 1.91 15.79
N PHE A 372 -0.41 2.41 14.99
CA PHE A 372 0.53 3.47 15.34
C PHE A 372 -0.09 4.87 15.34
N ILE A 373 -1.31 5.03 14.81
CA ILE A 373 -2.01 6.32 14.83
C ILE A 373 -2.76 6.42 16.16
N SER A 374 -2.11 6.99 17.17
CA SER A 374 -2.72 7.26 18.47
C SER A 374 -3.32 8.67 18.52
N ASP A 375 -4.60 8.80 18.17
CA ASP A 375 -5.33 10.02 18.53
C ASP A 375 -5.80 9.87 19.98
N ASN A 376 -5.66 10.91 20.82
CA ASN A 376 -6.18 10.94 22.20
C ASN A 376 -7.71 10.70 22.30
N VAL A 377 -8.40 10.61 21.15
CA VAL A 377 -9.81 10.24 20.98
C VAL A 377 -10.01 8.71 20.85
N ARG A 378 -8.95 7.90 20.81
CA ARG A 378 -8.95 6.43 20.65
C ARG A 378 -8.98 5.63 21.95
N VAL A 379 -9.65 6.15 22.99
CA VAL A 379 -9.97 5.32 24.17
C VAL A 379 -11.11 4.37 23.79
N GLU A 380 -10.80 3.08 23.59
CA GLU A 380 -11.74 2.10 23.02
C GLU A 380 -12.91 1.71 23.93
N GLN A 381 -12.79 1.95 25.23
CA GLN A 381 -13.62 1.26 26.24
C GLN A 381 -15.12 1.60 26.21
N ASP A 382 -15.53 2.70 25.56
CA ASP A 382 -16.94 3.14 25.51
C ASP A 382 -17.45 3.47 24.08
N LYS A 383 -16.72 3.09 23.03
CA LYS A 383 -17.11 3.46 21.66
C LYS A 383 -18.21 2.57 21.12
N LYS A 384 -19.16 3.20 20.43
CA LYS A 384 -20.12 2.48 19.57
C LYS A 384 -19.37 1.79 18.42
N MET A 385 -19.85 0.62 18.05
CA MET A 385 -19.30 -0.16 16.95
C MET A 385 -19.97 0.25 15.65
N MET A 386 -19.17 0.69 14.67
CA MET A 386 -19.64 0.90 13.29
C MET A 386 -19.35 -0.37 12.50
N ARG A 387 -20.40 -1.10 12.13
CA ARG A 387 -20.30 -2.34 11.38
C ARG A 387 -20.52 -2.08 9.90
N LEU A 388 -19.57 -2.52 9.07
CA LEU A 388 -19.56 -2.35 7.63
C LEU A 388 -19.73 -3.73 6.99
N ARG A 389 -20.86 -3.98 6.31
CA ARG A 389 -21.11 -5.26 5.63
C ARG A 389 -20.71 -5.20 4.17
N PHE A 390 -19.87 -6.13 3.74
CA PHE A 390 -19.36 -6.19 2.39
C PHE A 390 -19.87 -7.41 1.63
N GLN A 391 -20.05 -7.25 0.32
CA GLN A 391 -20.33 -8.34 -0.62
C GLN A 391 -19.24 -8.39 -1.69
N HIS A 392 -18.96 -9.59 -2.19
CA HIS A 392 -18.03 -9.80 -3.29
C HIS A 392 -18.65 -9.42 -4.63
N ARG A 393 -17.95 -8.61 -5.43
CA ARG A 393 -18.30 -8.33 -6.83
C ARG A 393 -17.41 -9.17 -7.76
N SER A 394 -17.96 -10.27 -8.29
CA SER A 394 -17.41 -11.15 -9.36
C SER A 394 -16.33 -12.20 -9.03
N THR A 395 -16.05 -13.07 -10.01
CA THR A 395 -15.37 -14.38 -9.97
C THR A 395 -13.90 -14.28 -9.54
N LEU A 396 -13.66 -14.68 -8.29
CA LEU A 396 -12.34 -14.67 -7.67
C LEU A 396 -11.56 -15.92 -8.08
N GLY A 397 -10.48 -15.73 -8.84
CA GLY A 397 -9.48 -16.76 -9.06
C GLY A 397 -8.60 -16.95 -7.83
N HIS A 398 -7.27 -16.98 -8.02
CA HIS A 398 -6.25 -17.19 -6.97
C HIS A 398 -6.14 -16.09 -5.89
N THR A 399 -7.08 -15.13 -5.83
CA THR A 399 -7.05 -13.96 -4.94
C THR A 399 -7.97 -14.05 -3.72
N SER A 400 -8.61 -15.20 -3.50
CA SER A 400 -9.56 -15.36 -2.39
C SER A 400 -8.94 -15.16 -1.01
N PHE A 401 -7.68 -15.54 -0.83
CA PHE A 401 -7.02 -15.51 0.48
C PHE A 401 -6.72 -14.10 1.03
N ILE A 402 -6.77 -13.05 0.17
CA ILE A 402 -6.51 -11.66 0.57
C ILE A 402 -7.79 -10.85 0.85
N LEU A 403 -8.99 -11.42 0.68
CA LEU A 403 -10.25 -10.67 0.73
C LEU A 403 -10.52 -10.00 2.08
N HIS A 404 -10.21 -10.70 3.18
CA HIS A 404 -10.33 -10.14 4.53
C HIS A 404 -9.34 -8.99 4.76
N ASP A 405 -8.18 -9.05 4.12
CA ASP A 405 -7.16 -8.02 4.20
C ASP A 405 -7.59 -6.77 3.41
N LEU A 406 -8.16 -6.95 2.22
CA LEU A 406 -8.76 -5.86 1.43
C LEU A 406 -9.93 -5.19 2.18
N MET A 407 -10.75 -5.99 2.88
CA MET A 407 -11.79 -5.46 3.75
C MET A 407 -11.20 -4.66 4.92
N SER A 408 -10.16 -5.21 5.57
CA SER A 408 -9.46 -4.54 6.68
C SER A 408 -8.85 -3.20 6.26
N PHE A 409 -8.36 -3.10 5.03
CA PHE A 409 -7.90 -1.84 4.43
C PHE A 409 -9.02 -0.80 4.32
N LEU A 410 -10.16 -1.16 3.71
CA LEU A 410 -11.31 -0.26 3.58
C LEU A 410 -11.87 0.17 4.94
N VAL A 411 -11.97 -0.76 5.88
CA VAL A 411 -12.42 -0.49 7.26
C VAL A 411 -11.44 0.46 7.96
N SER A 412 -10.13 0.30 7.77
CA SER A 412 -9.11 1.19 8.35
C SER A 412 -9.18 2.62 7.79
N GLU A 413 -9.51 2.79 6.50
CA GLU A 413 -9.75 4.12 5.92
C GLU A 413 -11.00 4.79 6.49
N VAL A 414 -12.07 4.04 6.71
CA VAL A 414 -13.26 4.54 7.40
C VAL A 414 -12.93 4.87 8.86
N GLN A 415 -12.17 4.03 9.55
CA GLN A 415 -11.76 4.25 10.95
C GLN A 415 -10.96 5.55 11.13
N MET A 416 -10.06 5.89 10.21
CA MET A 416 -9.33 7.17 10.24
C MET A 416 -10.26 8.37 10.06
N SER A 417 -11.28 8.23 9.22
CA SER A 417 -12.25 9.30 8.99
C SER A 417 -13.23 9.43 10.15
N PHE A 418 -13.59 8.32 10.81
CA PHE A 418 -14.58 8.19 11.87
C PHE A 418 -13.96 7.69 13.19
N PRO A 419 -13.04 8.45 13.81
CA PRO A 419 -12.35 8.03 15.02
C PRO A 419 -13.29 7.87 16.22
N GLU A 420 -14.50 8.43 16.21
CA GLU A 420 -15.49 8.31 17.27
C GLU A 420 -16.11 6.91 17.41
N TYR A 421 -16.02 6.07 16.37
CA TYR A 421 -16.51 4.69 16.36
C TYR A 421 -15.36 3.68 16.40
N LYS A 422 -15.68 2.44 16.78
CA LYS A 422 -14.86 1.26 16.48
C LYS A 422 -15.39 0.62 15.21
N CYS A 423 -14.66 0.75 14.11
CA CYS A 423 -15.06 0.21 12.80
C CYS A 423 -14.69 -1.27 12.68
N GLU A 424 -15.62 -2.09 12.21
CA GLU A 424 -15.43 -3.52 11.97
C GLU A 424 -16.11 -3.94 10.66
N GLY A 425 -15.44 -4.77 9.88
CA GLY A 425 -15.99 -5.35 8.66
C GLY A 425 -16.54 -6.76 8.88
N GLU A 426 -17.61 -7.11 8.17
CA GLU A 426 -18.09 -8.49 8.04
C GLU A 426 -18.61 -8.75 6.62
N TRP A 427 -18.73 -10.02 6.26
CA TRP A 427 -19.40 -10.43 5.02
C TRP A 427 -20.93 -10.37 5.19
N ALA A 428 -21.62 -9.87 4.16
CA ALA A 428 -23.08 -9.72 4.11
C ALA A 428 -23.83 -11.04 3.89
#